data_AF-A0A9D8RW90-F1
#
_entry.id   AF-A0A9D8RW90-F1
#
_cell.length_a   1.000
_cell.length_b   1.000
_cell.length_c   1.000
_cell.angle_alpha   90.00
_cell.angle_beta   90.00
_cell.angle_gamma   90.00
#
_symmetry.space_group_name_H-M   'P 1'
#
loop_
_entity.id
_entity.type
_entity.pdbx_description
1 polymer ?
#
loop_
_entity_poly.entity_id
_entity_poly.type
_entity_poly.pdbx_seq_one_letter_code
_entity_poly.pdbx_strand_id
1 'polypeptide(L)'
;MIIEKIVIGSFGLITDLTLEFSERVNVIEGQNESGKSTIAAFIKYMLYGFDDRDVGEASERKKRINWNTGVAQGSMYVRVGDKRYLISRSTTPVSGTSRETYKEEAAIIDLETGTPAFGKLSAGDVFFGVDRELFDNTAFIGQVGDTGINEITVRECIENILFSGSERLNCERAIAKINGKMTALLHEGGSGGAIVDLIKREESLEEKLAACEEDNRLVLERESELHKIRERRSVAEDKQAKLHELNSCYSNVMLIQTFDQLHGLEEQLEEKTEAYNAFIADNSKDGFVPDEEYLAELSLARKEVNESYRNLGDAEDSFTDKKRAIGITHEI
;
A
#
# COMPACT_ATOMS: atom_id res chain seq x y z
N MET A 1 9.61 51.94 37.92
CA MET A 1 8.59 51.73 38.97
C MET A 1 9.24 51.89 40.34
N ILE A 2 8.55 52.49 41.30
CA ILE A 2 8.98 52.61 42.71
C ILE A 2 7.90 51.96 43.58
N ILE A 3 8.29 51.09 44.51
CA ILE A 3 7.37 50.54 45.53
C ILE A 3 7.33 51.56 46.68
N GLU A 4 6.15 52.08 47.00
CA GLU A 4 5.98 53.08 48.08
C GLU A 4 5.60 52.40 49.39
N LYS A 5 4.78 51.34 49.34
CA LYS A 5 4.25 50.68 50.53
C LYS A 5 3.81 49.25 50.24
N ILE A 6 4.02 48.35 51.20
CA ILE A 6 3.39 47.02 51.20
C ILE A 6 2.55 46.83 52.46
N VAL A 7 1.44 46.12 52.30
CA VAL A 7 0.55 45.70 53.38
C VAL A 7 0.34 44.20 53.25
N ILE A 8 0.94 43.45 54.16
CA ILE A 8 0.82 42.00 54.25
C ILE A 8 -0.33 41.70 55.20
N GLY A 9 -1.44 41.20 54.67
CA GLY A 9 -2.53 40.69 55.51
C GLY A 9 -2.14 39.35 56.12
N SER A 10 -1.71 38.41 55.28
CA SER A 10 -1.26 37.08 55.69
C SER A 10 -0.32 36.50 54.65
N PHE A 11 0.93 36.19 55.00
CA PHE A 11 1.90 35.57 54.07
C PHE A 11 3.01 34.85 54.85
N GLY A 12 3.08 33.53 54.72
CA GLY A 12 3.92 32.66 55.55
C GLY A 12 3.54 32.80 57.02
N LEU A 13 4.50 33.11 57.88
CA LEU A 13 4.27 33.41 59.30
C LEU A 13 3.96 34.89 59.58
N ILE A 14 3.99 35.77 58.57
CA ILE A 14 3.77 37.21 58.74
C ILE A 14 2.28 37.50 58.58
N THR A 15 1.70 38.18 59.56
CA THR A 15 0.32 38.69 59.54
C THR A 15 0.29 40.15 59.95
N ASP A 16 -0.60 40.93 59.34
CA ASP A 16 -0.86 42.34 59.66
C ASP A 16 0.39 43.24 59.70
N LEU A 17 1.32 43.05 58.75
CA LEU A 17 2.54 43.85 58.64
C LEU A 17 2.38 44.92 57.55
N THR A 18 2.68 46.16 57.92
CA THR A 18 2.76 47.27 56.96
C THR A 18 4.18 47.83 56.94
N LEU A 19 4.76 47.97 55.75
CA LEU A 19 6.07 48.57 55.55
C LEU A 19 5.99 49.68 54.49
N GLU A 20 6.61 50.81 54.79
CA GLU A 20 6.72 51.95 53.88
C GLU A 20 8.17 52.07 53.42
N PHE A 21 8.34 52.36 52.14
CA PHE A 21 9.65 52.39 51.48
C PHE A 21 10.00 53.80 51.04
N SER A 22 11.28 54.13 51.18
CA SER A 22 11.89 55.32 50.60
C SER A 22 12.21 55.09 49.12
N GLU A 23 12.34 56.18 48.34
CA GLU A 23 12.57 56.11 46.89
C GLU A 23 13.89 55.45 46.47
N ARG A 24 14.86 55.37 47.39
CA ARG A 24 16.22 54.90 47.11
C ARG A 24 16.49 53.55 47.79
N VAL A 25 17.51 53.50 48.63
CA VAL A 25 17.93 52.27 49.29
C VAL A 25 17.12 52.06 50.56
N ASN A 26 16.57 50.86 50.72
CA ASN A 26 15.81 50.45 51.89
C ASN A 26 16.51 49.23 52.51
N VAL A 27 16.77 49.29 53.82
CA VAL A 27 17.42 48.20 54.56
C VAL A 27 16.42 47.62 55.56
N ILE A 28 16.14 46.32 55.45
CA ILE A 28 15.28 45.59 56.38
C ILE A 28 16.17 44.74 57.28
N GLU A 29 16.29 45.12 58.55
CA GLU A 29 17.09 44.42 59.55
C GLU A 29 16.21 43.59 60.49
N GLY A 30 16.75 42.47 60.96
CA GLY A 30 16.11 41.61 61.94
C GLY A 30 16.97 40.39 62.25
N GLN A 31 16.67 39.64 63.31
CA GLN A 31 17.37 38.40 63.65
C GLN A 31 17.16 37.31 62.59
N ASN A 32 17.89 36.20 62.65
CA ASN A 32 17.56 35.04 61.81
C ASN A 32 16.09 34.64 62.04
N GLU A 33 15.43 34.18 60.97
CA GLU A 33 14.01 33.76 61.00
C GLU A 33 12.98 34.88 61.28
N SER A 34 13.40 36.14 61.41
CA SER A 34 12.50 37.31 61.54
C SER A 34 11.59 37.58 60.33
N GLY A 35 11.68 36.79 59.26
CA GLY A 35 10.82 36.95 58.07
C GLY A 35 11.35 37.88 56.98
N LYS A 36 12.62 38.32 57.02
CA LYS A 36 13.22 39.16 55.96
C LYS A 36 13.07 38.57 54.55
N SER A 37 13.48 37.31 54.37
CA SER A 37 13.32 36.60 53.09
C SER A 37 11.85 36.35 52.73
N THR A 38 10.94 36.45 53.70
CA THR A 38 9.48 36.37 53.49
C THR A 38 8.92 37.67 52.96
N ILE A 39 9.44 38.82 53.40
CA ILE A 39 9.09 40.13 52.84
C ILE A 39 9.53 40.23 51.38
N ALA A 40 10.75 39.79 51.07
CA ALA A 40 11.24 39.76 49.69
C ALA A 40 10.37 38.86 48.78
N ALA A 41 10.05 37.65 49.23
CA ALA A 41 9.15 36.74 48.50
C ALA A 41 7.71 37.27 48.40
N PHE A 42 7.25 38.06 49.37
CA PHE A 42 5.94 38.73 49.27
C PHE A 42 5.92 39.74 48.11
N ILE A 43 6.98 40.55 47.94
CA ILE A 43 7.08 41.48 46.81
C ILE A 43 7.04 40.72 45.49
N LYS A 44 7.77 39.61 45.38
CA LYS A 44 7.74 38.71 44.21
C LYS A 44 6.33 38.16 43.95
N TYR A 45 5.67 37.66 45.00
CA TYR A 45 4.30 37.17 44.94
C TYR A 45 3.32 38.25 44.45
N MET A 46 3.43 39.49 44.94
CA MET A 46 2.57 40.59 44.47
C MET A 46 2.72 40.83 42.96
N LEU A 47 3.96 40.77 42.44
CA LEU A 47 4.27 41.00 41.03
C LEU A 47 3.79 39.87 40.11
N TYR A 48 4.17 38.62 40.42
CA TYR A 48 4.03 37.48 39.50
C TYR A 48 3.16 36.33 40.03
N GLY A 49 2.71 36.35 41.28
CA GLY A 49 1.95 35.26 41.88
C GLY A 49 2.80 34.06 42.31
N PHE A 50 2.19 32.89 42.48
CA PHE A 50 2.92 31.63 42.67
C PHE A 50 3.24 30.96 41.32
N ASP A 51 4.38 30.26 41.22
CA ASP A 51 4.70 29.52 39.99
C ASP A 51 3.85 28.24 39.95
N ASP A 52 3.06 28.08 38.90
CA ASP A 52 2.25 26.88 38.68
C ASP A 52 3.09 25.63 38.37
N ARG A 53 4.35 25.82 37.96
CA ARG A 53 5.31 24.71 37.70
C ARG A 53 5.99 24.20 38.95
N ASP A 54 5.98 24.97 40.05
CA ASP A 54 6.58 24.59 41.34
C ASP A 54 5.63 23.68 42.13
N VAL A 55 5.58 22.41 41.72
CA VAL A 55 4.70 21.39 42.27
C VAL A 55 5.52 20.43 43.15
N GLY A 56 5.52 20.67 44.45
CA GLY A 56 6.27 19.86 45.41
C GLY A 56 5.99 20.22 46.86
N GLU A 57 6.43 19.37 47.79
CA GLU A 57 6.32 19.61 49.24
C GLU A 57 7.16 20.80 49.70
N ALA A 58 8.24 21.09 48.97
CA ALA A 58 9.09 22.27 49.16
C ALA A 58 8.67 23.50 48.33
N SER A 59 7.50 23.47 47.66
CA SER A 59 7.07 24.57 46.80
C SER A 59 6.92 25.88 47.56
N GLU A 60 7.23 26.99 46.89
CA GLU A 60 7.07 28.33 47.44
C GLU A 60 5.62 28.57 47.86
N ARG A 61 4.65 28.08 47.07
CA ARG A 61 3.22 28.16 47.40
C ARG A 61 2.90 27.56 48.77
N LYS A 62 3.34 26.32 49.04
CA LYS A 62 3.08 25.66 50.34
C LYS A 62 3.80 26.32 51.52
N LYS A 63 4.98 26.89 51.28
CA LYS A 63 5.76 27.60 52.31
C LYS A 63 5.17 28.97 52.66
N ARG A 64 4.53 29.64 51.70
CA ARG A 64 4.08 31.04 51.84
C ARG A 64 2.58 31.18 52.08
N ILE A 65 1.78 30.15 51.88
CA ILE A 65 0.41 30.13 52.40
C ILE A 65 0.49 29.97 53.92
N ASN A 66 -0.14 30.89 54.64
CA ASN A 66 -0.10 30.88 56.10
C ASN A 66 -0.89 29.67 56.63
N TRP A 67 -0.24 28.84 57.46
CA TRP A 67 -0.83 27.61 57.97
C TRP A 67 -1.99 27.85 58.96
N ASN A 68 -2.06 29.03 59.58
CA ASN A 68 -3.14 29.37 60.51
C ASN A 68 -4.39 29.87 59.80
N THR A 69 -4.23 30.71 58.78
CA THR A 69 -5.36 31.34 58.07
C THR A 69 -5.73 30.61 56.77
N GLY A 70 -4.84 29.76 56.25
CA GLY A 70 -4.97 29.09 54.96
C GLY A 70 -4.84 30.02 53.76
N VAL A 71 -4.51 31.30 53.96
CA VAL A 71 -4.49 32.31 52.89
C VAL A 71 -3.14 33.00 52.76
N ALA A 72 -2.78 33.33 51.53
CA ALA A 72 -1.73 34.29 51.20
C ALA A 72 -2.41 35.53 50.61
N GLN A 73 -2.31 36.70 51.25
CA GLN A 73 -2.95 37.91 50.76
C GLN A 73 -2.24 39.19 51.21
N GLY A 74 -2.36 40.22 50.37
CA GLY A 74 -1.95 41.57 50.73
C GLY A 74 -2.08 42.53 49.57
N SER A 75 -1.47 43.70 49.76
CA SER A 75 -1.48 44.77 48.77
C SER A 75 -0.15 45.51 48.72
N MET A 76 0.13 46.12 47.58
CA MET A 76 1.37 46.85 47.30
C MET A 76 1.06 48.11 46.51
N TYR A 77 1.50 49.25 47.03
CA TYR A 77 1.37 50.56 46.42
C TYR A 77 2.62 50.86 45.62
N VAL A 78 2.44 51.20 44.35
CA VAL A 78 3.53 51.45 43.42
C VAL A 78 3.32 52.74 42.65
N ARG A 79 4.42 53.40 42.29
CA ARG A 79 4.43 54.59 41.44
C ARG A 79 5.19 54.33 40.15
N VAL A 80 4.60 54.68 39.02
CA VAL A 80 5.18 54.51 37.68
C VAL A 80 5.03 55.82 36.92
N GLY A 81 6.16 56.51 36.73
CA GLY A 81 6.13 57.92 36.29
C GLY A 81 5.39 58.76 37.34
N ASP A 82 4.37 59.47 36.87
CA ASP A 82 3.55 60.35 37.71
C ASP A 82 2.31 59.64 38.30
N LYS A 83 2.00 58.42 37.84
CA LYS A 83 0.81 57.68 38.25
C LYS A 83 1.07 56.73 39.41
N ARG A 84 0.04 56.50 40.23
CA ARG A 84 0.06 55.55 41.34
C ARG A 84 -0.94 54.41 41.14
N TYR A 85 -0.52 53.20 41.51
CA TYR A 85 -1.33 52.00 41.41
C TYR A 85 -1.33 51.22 42.72
N LEU A 86 -2.46 50.58 43.00
CA LEU A 86 -2.59 49.58 44.05
C LEU A 86 -2.68 48.20 43.42
N ILE A 87 -1.69 47.36 43.73
CA ILE A 87 -1.73 45.94 43.39
C ILE A 87 -2.30 45.20 44.58
N SER A 88 -3.38 44.47 44.40
CA SER A 88 -3.95 43.57 45.42
C SER A 88 -3.89 42.14 44.92
N ARG A 89 -3.46 41.21 45.78
CA ARG A 89 -3.41 39.79 45.43
C ARG A 89 -3.82 38.93 46.61
N SER A 90 -4.59 37.89 46.34
CA SER A 90 -5.01 36.89 47.31
C SER A 90 -5.06 35.49 46.72
N THR A 91 -4.51 34.54 47.44
CA THR A 91 -4.58 33.10 47.17
C THR A 91 -5.33 32.44 48.32
N THR A 92 -6.51 31.89 48.03
CA THR A 92 -7.42 31.30 49.01
C THR A 92 -7.77 29.86 48.65
N PRO A 93 -8.01 28.98 49.63
CA PRO A 93 -8.37 27.60 49.36
C PRO A 93 -9.77 27.54 48.74
N VAL A 94 -9.95 26.64 47.76
CA VAL A 94 -11.25 26.36 47.14
C VAL A 94 -11.94 25.27 47.96
N SER A 95 -13.06 25.61 48.60
CA SER A 95 -13.85 24.63 49.34
C SER A 95 -14.55 23.64 48.40
N GLY A 96 -14.59 22.36 48.79
CA GLY A 96 -15.38 21.32 48.09
C GLY A 96 -14.62 20.46 47.07
N THR A 97 -13.29 20.59 46.96
CA THR A 97 -12.44 19.72 46.13
C THR A 97 -11.77 18.63 46.97
N SER A 98 -11.62 17.42 46.42
CA SER A 98 -10.92 16.30 47.07
C SER A 98 -9.40 16.48 47.18
N ARG A 99 -8.85 17.46 46.46
CA ARG A 99 -7.44 17.89 46.52
C ARG A 99 -7.37 19.34 46.99
N GLU A 100 -6.31 19.69 47.72
CA GLU A 100 -6.00 21.08 48.06
C GLU A 100 -5.82 21.90 46.77
N THR A 101 -6.83 22.70 46.47
CA THR A 101 -6.85 23.58 45.30
C THR A 101 -6.94 25.01 45.79
N TYR A 102 -6.14 25.90 45.21
CA TYR A 102 -6.13 27.31 45.56
C TYR A 102 -6.59 28.13 44.37
N LYS A 103 -7.38 29.17 44.66
CA LYS A 103 -7.76 30.20 43.68
C LYS A 103 -6.90 31.42 43.95
N GLU A 104 -6.25 31.91 42.90
CA GLU A 104 -5.47 33.14 42.96
C GLU A 104 -6.24 34.26 42.24
N GLU A 105 -6.40 35.39 42.93
CA GLU A 105 -7.02 36.60 42.43
C GLU A 105 -6.02 37.75 42.53
N ALA A 106 -5.86 38.49 41.44
CA ALA A 106 -4.99 39.65 41.36
C ALA A 106 -5.72 40.80 40.67
N ALA A 107 -5.52 42.01 41.15
CA ALA A 107 -6.03 43.23 40.55
C ALA A 107 -5.03 44.36 40.67
N ILE A 108 -5.01 45.22 39.65
CA ILE A 108 -4.25 46.47 39.64
C ILE A 108 -5.28 47.58 39.52
N ILE A 109 -5.27 48.52 40.46
CA ILE A 109 -6.20 49.65 40.50
C ILE A 109 -5.39 50.93 40.27
N ASP A 110 -5.78 51.74 39.29
CA ASP A 110 -5.25 53.09 39.12
C ASP A 110 -5.82 53.96 40.26
N LEU A 111 -4.95 54.53 41.10
CA LEU A 111 -5.35 55.28 42.28
C LEU A 111 -5.87 56.68 41.95
N GLU A 112 -5.63 57.19 40.74
CA GLU A 112 -6.18 58.47 40.28
C GLU A 112 -7.64 58.31 39.85
N THR A 113 -7.95 57.22 39.13
CA THR A 113 -9.30 56.98 38.60
C THR A 113 -10.15 56.07 39.49
N GLY A 114 -9.53 55.28 40.37
CA GLY A 114 -10.20 54.29 41.21
C GLY A 114 -10.68 53.05 40.46
N THR A 115 -10.24 52.84 39.22
CA THR A 115 -10.73 51.75 38.35
C THR A 115 -9.67 50.67 38.11
N PRO A 116 -10.07 49.41 37.82
CA PRO A 116 -9.12 48.38 37.39
C PRO A 116 -8.34 48.80 36.13
N ALA A 117 -7.03 48.60 36.17
CA ALA A 117 -6.10 48.88 35.09
C ALA A 117 -5.48 47.57 34.56
N PHE A 118 -5.12 47.55 33.29
CA PHE A 118 -4.34 46.48 32.64
C PHE A 118 -4.95 45.06 32.63
N GLY A 119 -6.23 44.91 32.96
CA GLY A 119 -6.96 43.65 32.80
C GLY A 119 -6.44 42.54 33.72
N LYS A 120 -6.20 41.34 33.15
CA LYS A 120 -5.73 40.15 33.89
C LYS A 120 -4.22 39.91 33.78
N LEU A 121 -3.45 40.88 33.31
CA LEU A 121 -1.99 40.74 33.19
C LEU A 121 -1.33 40.77 34.58
N SER A 122 -0.19 40.10 34.74
CA SER A 122 0.56 40.20 36.00
C SER A 122 1.17 41.59 36.15
N ALA A 123 1.27 42.09 37.38
CA ALA A 123 1.85 43.41 37.63
C ALA A 123 3.32 43.48 37.20
N GLY A 124 4.06 42.38 37.32
CA GLY A 124 5.43 42.28 36.83
C GLY A 124 5.53 42.49 35.31
N ASP A 125 4.69 41.79 34.53
CA ASP A 125 4.68 41.94 33.07
C ASP A 125 4.29 43.37 32.65
N VAL A 126 3.31 43.96 33.34
CA VAL A 126 2.81 45.31 33.02
C VAL A 126 3.85 46.40 33.31
N PHE A 127 4.49 46.34 34.47
CA PHE A 127 5.35 47.44 34.94
C PHE A 127 6.81 47.29 34.56
N PHE A 128 7.30 46.06 34.36
CA PHE A 128 8.68 45.79 33.98
C PHE A 128 8.83 45.32 32.53
N GLY A 129 7.77 44.78 31.91
CA GLY A 129 7.84 44.22 30.57
C GLY A 129 8.64 42.91 30.48
N VAL A 130 8.98 42.32 31.63
CA VAL A 130 9.76 41.09 31.75
C VAL A 130 8.95 40.02 32.46
N ASP A 131 9.15 38.77 32.09
CA ASP A 131 8.49 37.65 32.73
C ASP A 131 9.11 37.33 34.11
N ARG A 132 8.46 36.41 34.83
CA ARG A 132 8.89 35.97 36.16
C ARG A 132 10.31 35.39 36.15
N GLU A 133 10.65 34.61 35.12
CA GLU A 133 11.92 33.89 35.06
C GLU A 133 13.07 34.86 34.86
N LEU A 134 12.91 35.87 34.00
CA LEU A 134 13.90 36.93 33.85
C LEU A 134 14.00 37.77 35.13
N PHE A 135 12.88 38.12 35.77
CA PHE A 135 12.89 38.85 37.04
C PHE A 135 13.66 38.12 38.13
N ASP A 136 13.43 36.80 38.26
CA ASP A 136 14.13 35.93 39.20
C ASP A 136 15.65 35.88 38.96
N ASN A 137 16.06 35.90 37.69
CA ASN A 137 17.48 35.81 37.33
C ASN A 137 18.22 37.16 37.34
N THR A 138 17.51 38.30 37.37
CA THR A 138 18.11 39.63 37.18
C THR A 138 17.88 40.60 38.33
N ALA A 139 16.62 40.78 38.76
CA ALA A 139 16.22 41.80 39.73
C ALA A 139 16.00 41.23 41.14
N PHE A 140 15.70 39.94 41.24
CA PHE A 140 15.47 39.24 42.51
C PHE A 140 16.64 38.32 42.87
N ILE A 141 17.63 38.86 43.57
CA ILE A 141 18.77 38.06 44.05
C ILE A 141 18.36 37.37 45.36
N GLY A 142 18.12 36.05 45.28
CA GLY A 142 17.83 35.22 46.44
C GLY A 142 19.00 35.09 47.43
N GLN A 143 18.78 34.38 48.54
CA GLN A 143 19.86 34.09 49.48
C GLN A 143 20.94 33.26 48.77
N VAL A 144 22.17 33.77 48.76
CA VAL A 144 23.34 33.17 48.09
C VAL A 144 23.52 31.73 48.58
N GLY A 145 23.13 30.77 47.75
CA GLY A 145 23.18 29.34 48.08
C GLY A 145 22.26 28.41 47.30
N ASP A 146 21.13 28.89 46.72
CA ASP A 146 20.09 27.96 46.21
C ASP A 146 19.56 28.25 44.79
N THR A 147 20.19 29.13 44.02
CA THR A 147 19.83 29.32 42.60
C THR A 147 21.09 29.43 41.77
N GLY A 148 21.33 28.39 40.97
CA GLY A 148 22.25 28.50 39.84
C GLY A 148 21.70 29.57 38.92
N ILE A 149 22.29 30.76 38.95
CA ILE A 149 22.08 31.78 37.93
C ILE A 149 22.47 31.10 36.63
N ASN A 150 21.49 30.75 35.80
CA ASN A 150 21.75 30.30 34.44
C ASN A 150 22.24 31.53 33.67
N GLU A 151 23.53 31.86 33.79
CA GLU A 151 24.19 33.00 33.14
C GLU A 151 23.91 33.05 31.63
N ILE A 152 23.65 31.88 31.03
CA ILE A 152 23.35 31.71 29.61
C ILE A 152 22.03 32.38 29.21
N THR A 153 20.96 32.24 30.01
CA THR A 153 19.64 32.81 29.68
C THR A 153 19.64 34.34 29.79
N VAL A 154 20.33 34.89 30.80
CA VAL A 154 20.42 36.34 31.00
C VAL A 154 21.23 37.00 29.89
N ARG A 155 22.35 36.39 29.47
CA ARG A 155 23.13 36.88 28.33
C ARG A 155 22.32 36.85 27.04
N GLU A 156 21.66 35.74 26.73
CA GLU A 156 20.83 35.63 25.52
C GLU A 156 19.69 36.66 25.52
N CYS A 157 19.06 36.94 26.67
CA CYS A 157 18.00 37.94 26.79
C CYS A 157 18.53 39.37 26.59
N ILE A 158 19.68 39.70 27.18
CA ILE A 158 20.34 41.02 26.99
C ILE A 158 20.72 41.20 25.52
N GLU A 159 21.31 40.19 24.88
CA GLU A 159 21.65 40.24 23.46
C GLU A 159 20.41 40.41 22.57
N ASN A 160 19.33 39.65 22.81
CA ASN A 160 18.08 39.78 22.07
C ASN A 160 17.47 41.19 22.21
N ILE A 161 17.47 41.77 23.42
CA ILE A 161 17.00 43.15 23.65
C ILE A 161 17.88 44.16 22.91
N LEU A 162 19.21 44.00 22.97
CA LEU A 162 20.17 44.93 22.36
C LEU A 162 20.03 45.00 20.84
N PHE A 163 19.81 43.85 20.19
CA PHE A 163 19.77 43.77 18.73
C PHE A 163 18.37 43.86 18.12
N SER A 164 17.33 43.38 18.81
CA SER A 164 15.98 43.30 18.24
C SER A 164 14.95 44.19 18.93
N GLY A 165 15.31 44.85 20.04
CA GLY A 165 14.36 45.61 20.87
C GLY A 165 13.29 44.73 21.53
N SER A 166 13.44 43.39 21.48
CA SER A 166 12.52 42.40 22.02
C SER A 166 13.32 41.25 22.63
N GLU A 167 12.97 40.84 23.85
CA GLU A 167 13.60 39.70 24.52
C GLU A 167 13.38 38.36 23.77
N ARG A 168 12.32 38.30 22.95
CA ARG A 168 11.83 37.07 22.32
C ARG A 168 12.45 36.79 20.94
N LEU A 169 13.04 37.78 20.29
CA LEU A 169 13.46 37.67 18.88
C LEU A 169 14.99 37.57 18.77
N ASN A 170 15.48 36.35 18.63
CA ASN A 170 16.89 36.12 18.29
C ASN A 170 17.05 36.13 16.77
N CYS A 171 17.53 37.26 16.23
CA CYS A 171 17.69 37.48 14.79
C CYS A 171 18.66 36.48 14.14
N GLU A 172 19.75 36.12 14.82
CA GLU A 172 20.74 35.16 14.30
C GLU A 172 20.15 33.75 14.16
N ARG A 173 19.43 33.27 15.18
CA ARG A 173 18.72 31.98 15.12
C ARG A 173 17.66 31.97 14.03
N ALA A 174 16.95 33.08 13.83
CA ALA A 174 15.96 33.20 12.76
C ALA A 174 16.61 33.11 11.38
N ILE A 175 17.71 33.83 11.16
CA ILE A 175 18.48 33.78 9.90
C ILE A 175 19.05 32.39 9.66
N ALA A 176 19.67 31.77 10.67
CA ALA A 176 20.20 30.41 10.56
C ALA A 176 19.11 29.38 10.19
N LYS A 177 17.91 29.51 10.78
CA LYS A 177 16.77 28.65 10.48
C LYS A 177 16.23 28.86 9.06
N ILE A 178 16.20 30.10 8.58
CA ILE A 178 15.80 30.42 7.19
C ILE A 178 16.82 29.84 6.23
N ASN A 179 18.11 30.09 6.44
CA ASN A 179 19.18 29.57 5.59
C ASN A 179 19.18 28.04 5.56
N GLY A 180 19.00 27.37 6.69
CA GLY A 180 18.88 25.91 6.75
C GLY A 180 17.68 25.37 5.96
N LYS A 181 16.55 26.08 5.95
CA LYS A 181 15.40 25.71 5.12
C LYS A 181 15.64 25.99 3.64
N MET A 182 16.29 27.10 3.31
CA MET A 182 16.64 27.44 1.93
C MET A 182 17.58 26.39 1.34
N THR A 183 18.64 26.01 2.06
CA THR A 183 19.58 24.98 1.61
C THR A 183 18.88 23.62 1.46
N ALA A 184 18.01 23.23 2.40
CA ALA A 184 17.24 21.98 2.27
C ALA A 184 16.33 21.93 1.03
N LEU A 185 15.77 23.07 0.62
CA LEU A 185 14.95 23.18 -0.60
C LEU A 185 15.82 23.21 -1.86
N LEU A 186 16.89 24.00 -1.82
CA LEU A 186 17.83 24.20 -2.91
C LEU A 186 19.23 24.49 -2.35
N HIS A 187 20.18 23.59 -2.60
CA HIS A 187 21.58 23.83 -2.24
C HIS A 187 22.13 25.06 -2.99
N GLU A 188 23.06 25.79 -2.38
CA GLU A 188 23.64 27.01 -2.96
C GLU A 188 24.30 26.80 -4.34
N GLY A 189 24.76 25.58 -4.62
CA GLY A 189 25.30 25.20 -5.94
C GLY A 189 24.25 24.82 -6.99
N GLY A 190 22.96 24.91 -6.68
CA GLY A 190 21.84 24.59 -7.59
C GLY A 190 21.69 23.12 -7.98
N SER A 191 22.58 22.23 -7.51
CA SER A 191 22.68 20.84 -7.95
C SER A 191 22.02 19.82 -7.01
N GLY A 192 21.35 20.26 -5.96
CA GLY A 192 20.72 19.38 -4.98
C GLY A 192 19.69 20.10 -4.11
N GLY A 193 18.99 19.34 -3.28
CA GLY A 193 17.84 19.80 -2.51
C GLY A 193 16.55 19.20 -3.04
N ALA A 194 15.49 19.31 -2.24
CA ALA A 194 14.21 18.66 -2.51
C ALA A 194 13.60 19.06 -3.88
N ILE A 195 13.82 20.30 -4.33
CA ILE A 195 13.31 20.79 -5.61
C ILE A 195 13.99 20.04 -6.78
N VAL A 196 15.30 19.89 -6.74
CA VAL A 196 16.06 19.20 -7.79
C VAL A 196 15.69 17.72 -7.84
N ASP A 197 15.48 17.09 -6.69
CA ASP A 197 15.05 15.69 -6.62
C ASP A 197 13.61 15.50 -7.14
N LEU A 198 12.72 16.46 -6.89
CA LEU A 198 11.36 16.46 -7.44
C LEU A 198 11.35 16.62 -8.96
N ILE A 199 12.17 17.53 -9.50
CA ILE A 199 12.31 17.72 -10.97
C ILE A 199 12.81 16.43 -11.62
N LYS A 200 13.88 15.82 -11.10
CA LYS A 200 14.37 14.54 -11.63
C LYS A 200 13.31 13.43 -11.57
N ARG A 201 12.50 13.43 -10.50
CA ARG A 201 11.42 12.45 -10.35
C ARG A 201 10.30 12.70 -11.36
N GLU A 202 9.94 13.95 -11.62
CA GLU A 202 8.98 14.36 -12.64
C GLU A 202 9.45 13.90 -14.03
N GLU A 203 10.68 14.24 -14.43
CA GLU A 203 11.28 13.77 -15.70
C GLU A 203 11.23 12.24 -15.83
N SER A 204 11.58 11.51 -14.76
CA SER A 204 11.53 10.04 -14.78
C SER A 204 10.11 9.45 -14.86
N LEU A 205 9.10 10.20 -14.40
CA LEU A 205 7.71 9.79 -14.46
C LEU A 205 7.11 10.09 -15.83
N GLU A 206 7.48 11.22 -16.43
CA GLU A 206 7.10 11.56 -17.81
C GLU A 206 7.67 10.54 -18.81
N GLU A 207 8.93 10.13 -18.66
CA GLU A 207 9.53 9.10 -19.50
C GLU A 207 8.78 7.75 -19.39
N LYS A 208 8.40 7.36 -18.17
CA LYS A 208 7.60 6.15 -17.94
C LYS A 208 6.19 6.26 -18.52
N LEU A 209 5.56 7.43 -18.42
CA LEU A 209 4.25 7.67 -18.98
C LEU A 209 4.29 7.53 -20.50
N ALA A 210 5.26 8.15 -21.16
CA ALA A 210 5.46 8.04 -22.61
C ALA A 210 5.69 6.58 -23.05
N ALA A 211 6.48 5.80 -22.29
CA ALA A 211 6.66 4.39 -22.56
C ALA A 211 5.35 3.58 -22.41
N CYS A 212 4.57 3.83 -21.36
CA CYS A 212 3.26 3.18 -21.17
C CYS A 212 2.24 3.57 -22.25
N GLU A 213 2.25 4.81 -22.73
CA GLU A 213 1.38 5.25 -23.82
C GLU A 213 1.72 4.53 -25.13
N GLU A 214 3.01 4.36 -25.42
CA GLU A 214 3.48 3.59 -26.57
C GLU A 214 3.10 2.11 -26.47
N ASP A 215 3.30 1.48 -25.30
CA ASP A 215 2.87 0.10 -25.06
C ASP A 215 1.35 -0.06 -25.24
N ASN A 216 0.56 0.89 -24.72
CA ASN A 216 -0.89 0.86 -24.86
C ASN A 216 -1.33 1.01 -26.32
N ARG A 217 -0.64 1.84 -27.10
CA ARG A 217 -0.86 1.94 -28.55
C ARG A 217 -0.61 0.61 -29.25
N LEU A 218 0.48 -0.08 -28.92
CA LEU A 218 0.79 -1.40 -29.47
C LEU A 218 -0.26 -2.45 -29.08
N VAL A 219 -0.75 -2.43 -27.84
CA VAL A 219 -1.82 -3.33 -27.38
C VAL A 219 -3.09 -3.12 -28.20
N LEU A 220 -3.52 -1.88 -28.41
CA LEU A 220 -4.70 -1.56 -29.23
C LEU A 220 -4.55 -2.04 -30.68
N GLU A 221 -3.36 -1.88 -31.26
CA GLU A 221 -3.08 -2.39 -32.61
C GLU A 221 -3.20 -3.92 -32.64
N ARG A 222 -2.60 -4.63 -31.68
CA ARG A 222 -2.67 -6.10 -31.57
C ARG A 222 -4.09 -6.60 -31.32
N GLU A 223 -4.89 -5.90 -30.53
CA GLU A 223 -6.30 -6.23 -30.34
C GLU A 223 -7.09 -6.10 -31.64
N SER A 224 -6.81 -5.06 -32.44
CA SER A 224 -7.45 -4.88 -33.75
C SER A 224 -7.06 -5.99 -34.74
N GLU A 225 -5.80 -6.43 -34.73
CA GLU A 225 -5.32 -7.56 -35.53
C GLU A 225 -5.97 -8.87 -35.10
N LEU A 226 -6.04 -9.12 -33.79
CA LEU A 226 -6.71 -10.29 -33.22
C LEU A 226 -8.19 -10.33 -33.60
N HIS A 227 -8.87 -9.19 -33.61
CA HIS A 227 -10.26 -9.11 -34.04
C HIS A 227 -10.43 -9.53 -35.51
N LYS A 228 -9.59 -9.01 -36.41
CA LYS A 228 -9.59 -9.40 -37.84
C LYS A 228 -9.29 -10.89 -38.03
N ILE A 229 -8.36 -11.46 -37.25
CA ILE A 229 -8.03 -12.88 -37.31
C ILE A 229 -9.20 -13.73 -36.83
N ARG A 230 -9.89 -13.33 -35.74
CA ARG A 230 -11.07 -14.04 -35.23
C ARG A 230 -12.21 -14.04 -36.24
N GLU A 231 -12.45 -12.92 -36.91
CA GLU A 231 -13.47 -12.82 -37.96
C GLU A 231 -13.15 -13.76 -39.14
N ARG A 232 -11.91 -13.74 -39.64
CA ARG A 232 -11.46 -14.68 -40.70
C ARG A 232 -11.59 -16.14 -40.28
N ARG A 233 -11.28 -16.44 -39.02
CA ARG A 233 -11.41 -17.78 -38.46
C ARG A 233 -12.87 -18.22 -38.42
N SER A 234 -13.79 -17.37 -37.98
CA SER A 234 -15.23 -17.67 -37.97
C SER A 234 -15.74 -17.98 -39.38
N VAL A 235 -15.36 -17.17 -40.38
CA VAL A 235 -15.75 -17.41 -41.78
C VAL A 235 -15.16 -18.73 -42.31
N ALA A 236 -13.93 -19.07 -41.91
CA ALA A 236 -13.29 -20.33 -42.29
C ALA A 236 -13.97 -21.54 -41.64
N GLU A 237 -14.36 -21.45 -40.37
CA GLU A 237 -15.12 -22.47 -39.64
C GLU A 237 -16.48 -22.72 -40.29
N ASP A 238 -17.22 -21.66 -40.67
CA ASP A 238 -18.48 -21.78 -41.40
C ASP A 238 -18.30 -22.47 -42.76
N LYS A 239 -17.22 -22.14 -43.48
CA LYS A 239 -16.90 -22.77 -44.77
C LYS A 239 -16.53 -24.24 -44.59
N GLN A 240 -15.78 -24.58 -43.54
CA GLN A 240 -15.43 -25.95 -43.21
C GLN A 240 -16.67 -26.78 -42.87
N ALA A 241 -17.61 -26.23 -42.10
CA ALA A 241 -18.87 -26.89 -41.79
C ALA A 241 -19.68 -27.20 -43.06
N LYS A 242 -19.81 -26.23 -43.97
CA LYS A 242 -20.49 -26.43 -45.27
C LYS A 242 -19.80 -27.48 -46.14
N LEU A 243 -18.47 -27.48 -46.18
CA LEU A 243 -17.71 -28.50 -46.92
C LEU A 243 -17.89 -29.89 -46.31
N HIS A 244 -17.94 -30.00 -44.98
CA HIS A 244 -18.19 -31.26 -44.30
C HIS A 244 -19.58 -31.82 -44.62
N GLU A 245 -20.62 -30.96 -44.59
CA GLU A 245 -21.98 -31.33 -44.99
C GLU A 245 -22.04 -31.79 -46.44
N LEU A 246 -21.43 -31.02 -47.36
CA LEU A 246 -21.36 -31.39 -48.77
C LEU A 246 -20.65 -32.73 -49.01
N ASN A 247 -19.55 -32.98 -48.30
CA ASN A 247 -18.83 -34.25 -48.41
C ASN A 247 -19.65 -35.43 -47.89
N SER A 248 -20.42 -35.23 -46.82
CA SER A 248 -21.37 -36.25 -46.33
C SER A 248 -22.44 -36.56 -47.38
N CYS A 249 -23.05 -35.54 -48.00
CA CYS A 249 -23.99 -35.74 -49.09
C CYS A 249 -23.36 -36.47 -50.29
N TYR A 250 -22.15 -36.10 -50.69
CA TYR A 250 -21.43 -36.75 -51.78
C TYR A 250 -21.17 -38.23 -51.48
N SER A 251 -20.72 -38.55 -50.25
CA SER A 251 -20.51 -39.93 -49.85
C SER A 251 -21.80 -40.76 -49.89
N ASN A 252 -22.95 -40.17 -49.52
CA ASN A 252 -24.24 -40.85 -49.62
C ASN A 252 -24.63 -41.10 -51.09
N VAL A 253 -24.42 -40.13 -51.98
CA VAL A 253 -24.69 -40.31 -53.42
C VAL A 253 -23.81 -41.40 -54.02
N MET A 254 -22.52 -41.41 -53.67
CA MET A 254 -21.60 -42.47 -54.11
C MET A 254 -22.05 -43.84 -53.62
N LEU A 255 -22.54 -43.95 -52.39
CA LEU A 255 -23.05 -45.21 -51.84
C LEU A 255 -24.27 -45.73 -52.63
N ILE A 256 -25.20 -44.84 -52.99
CA ILE A 256 -26.35 -45.18 -53.83
C ILE A 256 -25.88 -45.67 -55.20
N GLN A 257 -24.96 -44.96 -55.85
CA GLN A 257 -24.41 -45.38 -57.15
C GLN A 257 -23.74 -46.75 -57.09
N THR A 258 -23.00 -47.05 -56.02
CA THR A 258 -22.39 -48.37 -55.85
C THR A 258 -23.45 -49.46 -55.63
N PHE A 259 -24.56 -49.15 -54.97
CA PHE A 259 -25.67 -50.08 -54.79
C PHE A 259 -26.37 -50.39 -56.13
N ASP A 260 -26.63 -49.36 -56.94
CA ASP A 260 -27.21 -49.53 -58.27
C ASP A 260 -26.32 -50.39 -59.18
N GLN A 261 -24.99 -50.20 -59.12
CA GLN A 261 -24.03 -51.04 -59.85
C GLN A 261 -24.04 -52.49 -59.39
N LEU A 262 -24.13 -52.74 -58.07
CA LEU A 262 -24.24 -54.10 -57.53
C LEU A 262 -25.53 -54.78 -57.99
N HIS A 263 -26.67 -54.07 -57.92
CA HIS A 263 -27.95 -54.61 -58.39
C HIS A 263 -27.90 -54.97 -59.88
N GLY A 264 -27.28 -54.13 -60.71
CA GLY A 264 -27.09 -54.44 -62.14
C GLY A 264 -26.19 -55.64 -62.39
N LEU A 265 -25.17 -55.88 -61.55
CA LEU A 265 -24.33 -57.07 -61.62
C LEU A 265 -25.06 -58.33 -61.14
N GLU A 266 -25.91 -58.22 -60.12
CA GLU A 266 -26.76 -59.33 -59.65
C GLU A 266 -27.74 -59.76 -60.74
N GLU A 267 -28.39 -58.81 -61.42
CA GLU A 267 -29.30 -59.10 -62.53
C GLU A 267 -28.56 -59.80 -63.70
N GLN A 268 -27.36 -59.32 -64.06
CA GLN A 268 -26.53 -59.99 -65.06
C GLN A 268 -26.09 -61.40 -64.63
N LEU A 269 -25.82 -61.60 -63.34
CA LEU A 269 -25.46 -62.91 -62.80
C LEU A 269 -26.65 -63.86 -62.86
N GLU A 270 -27.85 -63.40 -62.48
CA GLU A 270 -29.09 -64.18 -62.62
C GLU A 270 -29.35 -64.57 -64.08
N GLU A 271 -29.28 -63.62 -65.02
CA GLU A 271 -29.45 -63.90 -66.45
C GLU A 271 -28.42 -64.93 -66.96
N LYS A 272 -27.15 -64.78 -66.56
CA LYS A 272 -26.07 -65.73 -66.88
C LYS A 272 -26.32 -67.11 -66.27
N THR A 273 -26.80 -67.18 -65.02
CA THR A 273 -27.11 -68.42 -64.33
C THR A 273 -28.30 -69.12 -64.96
N GLU A 274 -29.35 -68.39 -65.33
CA GLU A 274 -30.50 -68.93 -66.08
C GLU A 274 -30.07 -69.45 -67.45
N ALA A 275 -29.30 -68.66 -68.21
CA ALA A 275 -28.78 -69.07 -69.51
C ALA A 275 -27.85 -70.29 -69.39
N TYR A 276 -27.01 -70.35 -68.36
CA TYR A 276 -26.17 -71.50 -68.07
C TYR A 276 -27.01 -72.74 -67.75
N ASN A 277 -28.00 -72.63 -66.86
CA ASN A 277 -28.88 -73.74 -66.48
C ASN A 277 -29.70 -74.24 -67.69
N ALA A 278 -30.20 -73.34 -68.54
CA ALA A 278 -30.88 -73.69 -69.78
C ALA A 278 -29.94 -74.43 -70.75
N PHE A 279 -28.72 -73.93 -70.93
CA PHE A 279 -27.71 -74.58 -71.76
C PHE A 279 -27.38 -75.99 -71.26
N ILE A 280 -27.22 -76.16 -69.94
CA ILE A 280 -27.02 -77.48 -69.33
C ILE A 280 -28.23 -78.38 -69.58
N ALA A 281 -29.46 -77.91 -69.38
CA ALA A 281 -30.66 -78.71 -69.61
C ALA A 281 -30.79 -79.19 -71.06
N ASP A 282 -30.45 -78.36 -72.04
CA ASP A 282 -30.55 -78.69 -73.47
C ASP A 282 -29.40 -79.60 -73.97
N ASN A 283 -28.21 -79.51 -73.36
CA ASN A 283 -26.99 -80.15 -73.88
C ASN A 283 -26.42 -81.25 -72.99
N SER A 284 -27.00 -81.50 -71.81
CA SER A 284 -26.59 -82.56 -70.91
C SER A 284 -27.71 -83.56 -70.66
N LYS A 285 -27.34 -84.80 -70.35
CA LYS A 285 -28.29 -85.85 -69.97
C LYS A 285 -28.45 -85.81 -68.45
N ASP A 286 -29.68 -85.59 -67.97
CA ASP A 286 -30.04 -85.47 -66.55
C ASP A 286 -29.31 -84.34 -65.78
N GLY A 287 -28.86 -83.29 -66.46
CA GLY A 287 -28.18 -82.15 -65.82
C GLY A 287 -26.71 -82.41 -65.47
N PHE A 288 -26.11 -83.49 -65.96
CA PHE A 288 -24.74 -83.85 -65.65
C PHE A 288 -23.72 -82.95 -66.38
N VAL A 289 -22.91 -82.22 -65.62
CA VAL A 289 -21.81 -81.40 -66.12
C VAL A 289 -20.49 -81.99 -65.64
N PRO A 290 -19.60 -82.45 -66.54
CA PRO A 290 -18.26 -82.88 -66.19
C PRO A 290 -17.49 -81.79 -65.44
N ASP A 291 -17.12 -82.04 -64.20
CA ASP A 291 -16.18 -81.18 -63.47
C ASP A 291 -14.73 -81.56 -63.79
N GLU A 292 -13.79 -80.76 -63.28
CA GLU A 292 -12.36 -80.93 -63.53
C GLU A 292 -11.85 -82.30 -63.04
N GLU A 293 -12.48 -82.83 -61.98
CA GLU A 293 -12.19 -84.13 -61.39
C GLU A 293 -12.70 -85.28 -62.28
N TYR A 294 -13.94 -85.21 -62.77
CA TYR A 294 -14.49 -86.18 -63.72
C TYR A 294 -13.71 -86.22 -65.04
N LEU A 295 -13.26 -85.06 -65.54
CA LEU A 295 -12.42 -85.01 -66.75
C LEU A 295 -11.06 -85.67 -66.53
N ALA A 296 -10.48 -85.51 -65.34
CA ALA A 296 -9.24 -86.20 -64.98
C ALA A 296 -9.45 -87.72 -64.92
N GLU A 297 -10.54 -88.20 -64.31
CA GLU A 297 -10.90 -89.62 -64.26
C GLU A 297 -11.15 -90.20 -65.66
N LEU A 298 -11.86 -89.49 -66.54
CA LEU A 298 -12.09 -89.90 -67.93
C LEU A 298 -10.78 -90.01 -68.71
N SER A 299 -9.83 -89.11 -68.46
CA SER A 299 -8.51 -89.12 -69.11
C SER A 299 -7.68 -90.34 -68.71
N LEU A 300 -7.77 -90.75 -67.44
CA LEU A 300 -7.14 -91.96 -66.90
C LEU A 300 -7.78 -93.21 -67.50
N ALA A 301 -9.10 -93.31 -67.47
CA ALA A 301 -9.83 -94.42 -68.09
C ALA A 301 -9.51 -94.55 -69.59
N ARG A 302 -9.37 -93.42 -70.31
CA ARG A 302 -8.98 -93.42 -71.73
C ARG A 302 -7.54 -93.89 -71.95
N LYS A 303 -6.61 -93.56 -71.04
CA LYS A 303 -5.24 -94.10 -71.08
C LYS A 303 -5.24 -95.60 -70.87
N GLU A 304 -5.96 -96.10 -69.87
CA GLU A 304 -6.09 -97.54 -69.60
C GLU A 304 -6.69 -98.31 -70.77
N VAL A 305 -7.73 -97.76 -71.43
CA VAL A 305 -8.32 -98.35 -72.64
C VAL A 305 -7.31 -98.36 -73.79
N ASN A 306 -6.57 -97.26 -74.02
CA ASN A 306 -5.56 -97.22 -75.08
C ASN A 306 -4.37 -98.17 -74.81
N GLU A 307 -3.96 -98.32 -73.56
CA GLU A 307 -2.98 -99.32 -73.14
C GLU A 307 -3.51 -100.73 -73.38
N SER A 308 -4.79 -100.98 -73.08
CA SER A 308 -5.44 -102.26 -73.36
C SER A 308 -5.45 -102.58 -74.86
N TYR A 309 -5.76 -101.60 -75.72
CA TYR A 309 -5.68 -101.76 -77.18
C TYR A 309 -4.26 -101.98 -77.68
N ARG A 310 -3.26 -101.29 -77.12
CA ARG A 310 -1.84 -101.52 -77.45
C ARG A 310 -1.39 -102.91 -77.05
N ASN A 311 -1.72 -103.35 -75.83
CA ASN A 311 -1.42 -104.69 -75.36
C ASN A 311 -2.08 -105.76 -76.24
N LEU A 312 -3.29 -105.50 -76.75
CA LEU A 312 -3.97 -106.39 -77.69
C LEU A 312 -3.25 -106.42 -79.05
N GLY A 313 -2.84 -105.26 -79.59
CA GLY A 313 -2.04 -105.17 -80.81
C GLY A 313 -0.68 -105.85 -80.68
N ASP A 314 0.05 -105.62 -79.58
CA ASP A 314 1.34 -106.27 -79.31
C ASP A 314 1.17 -107.79 -79.13
N ALA A 315 0.04 -108.23 -78.56
CA ALA A 315 -0.29 -109.66 -78.45
C ALA A 315 -0.61 -110.28 -79.83
N GLU A 316 -1.32 -109.56 -80.70
CA GLU A 316 -1.57 -109.96 -82.10
C GLU A 316 -0.28 -110.01 -82.91
N ASP A 317 0.60 -109.00 -82.77
CA ASP A 317 1.90 -108.93 -83.44
C ASP A 317 2.83 -110.06 -82.97
N SER A 318 2.93 -110.26 -81.65
CA SER A 318 3.66 -111.39 -81.05
C SER A 318 3.12 -112.74 -81.49
N PHE A 319 1.79 -112.86 -81.65
CA PHE A 319 1.17 -114.05 -82.22
C PHE A 319 1.57 -114.24 -83.69
N THR A 320 1.55 -113.20 -84.52
CA THR A 320 2.00 -113.28 -85.92
C THR A 320 3.49 -113.56 -86.07
N ASP A 321 4.35 -113.00 -85.21
CA ASP A 321 5.80 -113.23 -85.24
C ASP A 321 6.15 -114.64 -84.76
N LYS A 322 5.50 -115.16 -83.72
CA LYS A 322 5.62 -116.57 -83.34
C LYS A 322 5.09 -117.50 -84.43
N LYS A 323 3.99 -117.14 -85.10
CA LYS A 323 3.46 -117.88 -86.26
C LYS A 323 4.48 -117.93 -87.41
N ARG A 324 5.19 -116.83 -87.69
CA ARG A 324 6.29 -116.77 -88.69
C ARG A 324 7.54 -117.55 -88.26
N ALA A 325 7.96 -117.47 -87.00
CA ALA A 325 9.17 -118.13 -86.49
C ALA A 325 9.08 -119.67 -86.46
N ILE A 326 7.87 -120.22 -86.43
CA ILE A 326 7.61 -121.68 -86.39
C ILE A 326 7.43 -122.27 -87.81
N GLY A 327 7.59 -121.48 -88.89
CA GLY A 327 7.58 -121.99 -90.26
C GLY A 327 6.21 -122.49 -90.76
N ILE A 328 5.12 -121.97 -90.17
CA ILE A 328 3.75 -122.32 -90.57
C ILE A 328 3.28 -121.32 -91.64
N THR A 329 3.61 -121.61 -92.91
CA THR A 329 3.05 -120.92 -94.08
C THR A 329 1.74 -121.58 -94.51
N HIS A 330 0.71 -121.51 -93.67
CA HIS A 330 -0.69 -121.73 -94.08
C HIS A 330 -1.55 -120.59 -93.54
N GLU A 331 -2.21 -119.90 -94.47
CA GLU A 331 -3.36 -119.06 -94.18
C GLU A 331 -4.49 -119.95 -93.66
N ILE A 332 -5.13 -119.48 -92.59
CA ILE A 332 -6.55 -119.69 -92.33
C ILE A 332 -7.14 -118.29 -92.24
#